data_AF-A0A958TKB5-F1
#
_entry.id   AF-A0A958TKB5-F1
#
_cell.length_a   1.000
_cell.length_b   1.000
_cell.length_c   1.000
_cell.angle_alpha   90.00
_cell.angle_beta   90.00
_cell.angle_gamma   90.00
#
_symmetry.space_group_name_H-M   'P 1'
#
loop_
_entity.id
_entity.type
_entity.pdbx_description
1 polymer ?
#
loop_
_entity_poly.entity_id
_entity_poly.type
_entity_poly.pdbx_seq_one_letter_code
_entity_poly.pdbx_strand_id
1 'polypeptide(L)'
;ELSNANNFKDYFRGLYFKTESIADDGTMALLNFAASTANVTLYYSKDPIDENSETRITSTYVLTFGSNRVNFLSNQFNFPLQDGNSTTGDEKLYLKGGEGSIAYIDLFDGENHDEDDANLNTFETFKNDFVETDANGKFIKAKRLVNEANLVFYVDQTQAQSQEPDRIYLFDAKNNTALIDYAIDIGNSVSANDSKTNHLGKLIREGNTPNGQGIKYKLKITEHINNLLLRDSTNVKLGLAVSGNVNLEGQLSQRNILTDETTENKIPVSSIISPRGTVLYGNNTTDEAKKLHLEIFYTCIRTDGDCDDN
;
A
#
# COMPACT_ATOMS: atom_id res chain seq x y z
N GLU A 1 -4.55 -47.97 0.21
CA GLU A 1 -4.20 -46.75 -0.55
C GLU A 1 -2.82 -46.21 -0.20
N LEU A 2 -2.42 -46.10 1.07
CA LEU A 2 -1.07 -45.62 1.49
C LEU A 2 0.04 -46.69 1.50
N SER A 3 -0.07 -47.74 0.67
CA SER A 3 0.76 -48.96 0.79
C SER A 3 2.20 -48.82 0.31
N ASN A 4 2.58 -47.70 -0.33
CA ASN A 4 3.94 -47.41 -0.73
C ASN A 4 4.23 -45.90 -0.68
N ALA A 5 5.51 -45.54 -0.80
CA ALA A 5 5.96 -44.15 -0.69
C ALA A 5 5.40 -43.21 -1.77
N ASN A 6 5.16 -43.71 -3.00
CA ASN A 6 4.59 -42.90 -4.07
C ASN A 6 3.13 -42.58 -3.78
N ASN A 7 2.33 -43.60 -3.43
CA ASN A 7 0.93 -43.40 -3.07
C ASN A 7 0.78 -42.49 -1.84
N PHE A 8 1.70 -42.60 -0.87
CA PHE A 8 1.70 -41.72 0.29
C PHE A 8 1.99 -40.26 -0.11
N LYS A 9 2.97 -40.01 -0.97
CA LYS A 9 3.28 -38.65 -1.47
C LYS A 9 2.12 -38.06 -2.29
N ASP A 10 1.46 -38.87 -3.09
CA ASP A 10 0.32 -38.43 -3.89
C ASP A 10 -0.91 -38.10 -3.04
N TYR A 11 -1.11 -38.84 -1.96
CA TYR A 11 -2.18 -38.60 -0.98
C TYR A 11 -1.86 -37.41 -0.06
N PHE A 12 -0.65 -37.37 0.50
CA PHE A 12 -0.18 -36.32 1.40
C PHE A 12 0.60 -35.23 0.63
N ARG A 13 -0.14 -34.33 -0.02
CA ARG A 13 0.44 -33.25 -0.84
C ARG A 13 0.94 -32.04 -0.04
N GLY A 14 0.61 -31.97 1.24
CA GLY A 14 1.01 -30.87 2.11
C GLY A 14 0.10 -30.72 3.32
N LEU A 15 0.31 -29.63 4.05
CA LEU A 15 -0.53 -29.22 5.17
C LEU A 15 -1.40 -28.05 4.74
N TYR A 16 -2.69 -28.13 5.08
CA TYR A 16 -3.65 -27.05 4.89
C TYR A 16 -4.14 -26.58 6.25
N PHE A 17 -3.85 -25.32 6.58
CA PHE A 17 -4.30 -24.69 7.81
C PHE A 17 -5.58 -23.93 7.52
N LYS A 18 -6.70 -24.39 8.08
CA LYS A 18 -7.97 -23.68 8.06
C LYS A 18 -8.27 -23.19 9.47
N THR A 19 -8.50 -21.90 9.61
CA THR A 19 -8.96 -21.30 10.86
C THR A 19 -10.47 -21.20 10.84
N GLU A 20 -11.10 -21.40 11.99
CA GLU A 20 -12.54 -21.21 12.18
C GLU A 20 -12.75 -20.07 13.17
N SER A 21 -13.81 -19.29 12.94
CA SER A 21 -14.16 -18.21 13.86
C SER A 21 -14.70 -18.80 15.16
N ILE A 22 -14.18 -18.30 16.28
CA ILE A 22 -14.65 -18.65 17.63
C ILE A 22 -15.45 -17.52 18.28
N ALA A 23 -15.42 -16.31 17.70
CA ALA A 23 -16.09 -15.09 18.17
C ALA A 23 -16.12 -14.04 17.03
N ASP A 24 -16.79 -12.91 17.23
CA ASP A 24 -16.88 -11.85 16.22
C ASP A 24 -15.52 -11.15 15.97
N ASP A 25 -14.63 -11.14 16.96
CA ASP A 25 -13.29 -10.55 16.86
C ASP A 25 -12.22 -11.60 16.53
N GLY A 26 -11.29 -11.22 15.64
CA GLY A 26 -10.20 -12.06 15.19
C GLY A 26 -8.84 -11.37 15.27
N THR A 27 -7.78 -12.16 15.32
CA THR A 27 -6.39 -11.68 15.19
C THR A 27 -5.73 -12.35 14.00
N MET A 28 -5.03 -11.57 13.18
CA MET A 28 -4.19 -12.14 12.12
C MET A 28 -2.80 -12.47 12.68
N ALA A 29 -2.40 -13.74 12.55
CA ALA A 29 -1.07 -14.21 12.93
C ALA A 29 -0.18 -14.41 11.69
N LEU A 30 0.99 -13.77 11.68
CA LEU A 30 2.00 -13.96 10.63
C LEU A 30 2.97 -15.05 11.08
N LEU A 31 2.81 -16.25 10.53
CA LEU A 31 3.61 -17.42 10.91
C LEU A 31 4.86 -17.54 10.03
N ASN A 32 6.04 -17.57 10.67
CA ASN A 32 7.31 -17.76 9.97
C ASN A 32 7.60 -19.25 9.72
N PHE A 33 6.96 -19.82 8.71
CA PHE A 33 7.23 -21.19 8.26
C PHE A 33 8.60 -21.35 7.57
N ALA A 34 9.38 -20.27 7.39
CA ALA A 34 10.74 -20.34 6.81
C ALA A 34 11.81 -20.60 7.87
N ALA A 35 11.48 -20.43 9.15
CA ALA A 35 12.40 -20.74 10.23
C ALA A 35 12.79 -22.22 10.20
N SER A 36 14.08 -22.52 10.40
CA SER A 36 14.59 -23.89 10.49
C SER A 36 13.97 -24.69 11.64
N THR A 37 13.45 -23.99 12.65
CA THR A 37 12.75 -24.58 13.79
C THR A 37 11.25 -24.82 13.54
N ALA A 38 10.68 -24.31 12.45
CA ALA A 38 9.28 -24.51 12.12
C ALA A 38 9.04 -25.93 11.61
N ASN A 39 8.30 -26.73 12.39
CA ASN A 39 7.92 -28.08 12.02
C ASN A 39 6.60 -28.50 12.69
N VAL A 40 6.00 -29.57 12.18
CA VAL A 40 4.94 -30.32 12.86
C VAL A 40 5.53 -31.65 13.32
N THR A 41 5.53 -31.88 14.63
CA THR A 41 6.02 -33.14 15.21
C THR A 41 4.84 -34.05 15.53
N LEU A 42 4.76 -35.20 14.84
CA LEU A 42 3.77 -36.23 15.13
C LEU A 42 4.34 -37.24 16.12
N TYR A 43 3.60 -37.47 17.20
CA TYR A 43 3.87 -38.53 18.16
C TYR A 43 2.89 -39.67 17.89
N TYR A 44 3.43 -40.87 17.66
CA TYR A 44 2.61 -42.05 17.36
C TYR A 44 3.17 -43.29 18.04
N SER A 45 2.30 -44.28 18.25
CA SER A 45 2.71 -45.60 18.69
C SER A 45 2.52 -46.60 17.55
N LYS A 46 3.44 -47.56 17.43
CA LYS A 46 3.39 -48.64 16.45
C LYS A 46 3.70 -49.98 17.11
N ASP A 47 3.29 -51.05 16.46
CA ASP A 47 3.58 -52.39 16.95
C ASP A 47 5.08 -52.68 16.76
N PRO A 48 5.68 -53.43 17.69
CA PRO A 48 7.08 -53.84 17.59
C PRO A 48 7.29 -54.75 16.37
N ILE A 49 8.51 -54.74 15.83
CA ILE A 49 8.88 -55.65 14.73
C ILE A 49 8.94 -57.10 15.24
N ASP A 50 9.16 -57.30 16.54
CA ASP A 50 9.12 -58.60 17.20
C ASP A 50 7.68 -58.99 17.53
N GLU A 51 7.16 -60.02 16.85
CA GLU A 51 5.80 -60.54 17.01
C GLU A 51 5.52 -61.07 18.44
N ASN A 52 6.55 -61.30 19.26
CA ASN A 52 6.38 -61.77 20.64
C ASN A 52 6.25 -60.63 21.67
N SER A 53 6.37 -59.37 21.23
CA SER A 53 6.24 -58.21 22.12
C SER A 53 4.85 -57.58 21.97
N GLU A 54 4.05 -57.61 23.04
CA GLU A 54 2.73 -56.96 23.05
C GLU A 54 2.79 -55.46 23.39
N THR A 55 3.98 -54.95 23.75
CA THR A 55 4.15 -53.54 24.12
C THR A 55 4.35 -52.67 22.89
N ARG A 56 3.46 -51.69 22.68
CA ARG A 56 3.57 -50.72 21.57
C ARG A 56 4.78 -49.80 21.78
N ILE A 57 5.51 -49.53 20.70
CA ILE A 57 6.67 -48.65 20.68
C ILE A 57 6.21 -47.23 20.32
N THR A 58 6.54 -46.25 21.16
CA THR A 58 6.37 -44.83 20.85
C THR A 58 7.46 -44.35 19.90
N SER A 59 7.09 -43.54 18.93
CA SER A 59 7.97 -42.98 17.91
C SER A 59 7.50 -41.60 17.49
N THR A 60 8.41 -40.86 16.87
CA THR A 60 8.18 -39.50 16.40
C THR A 60 8.41 -39.40 14.90
N TYR A 61 7.66 -38.53 14.22
CA TYR A 61 7.91 -38.14 12.84
C TYR A 61 7.84 -36.61 12.72
N VAL A 62 8.85 -36.00 12.11
CA VAL A 62 8.95 -34.54 11.99
C VAL A 62 8.66 -34.12 10.56
N LEU A 63 7.62 -33.31 10.38
CA LEU A 63 7.27 -32.65 9.13
C LEU A 63 7.86 -31.24 9.11
N THR A 64 8.80 -31.00 8.20
CA THR A 64 9.35 -29.66 7.95
C THR A 64 8.60 -28.95 6.82
N PHE A 65 8.55 -27.62 6.83
CA PHE A 65 7.90 -26.84 5.77
C PHE A 65 8.84 -26.60 4.58
N GLY A 66 8.39 -26.94 3.38
CA GLY A 66 9.12 -26.70 2.14
C GLY A 66 9.03 -25.26 1.63
N SER A 67 9.54 -25.02 0.41
CA SER A 67 9.49 -23.73 -0.28
C SER A 67 8.09 -23.35 -0.77
N ASN A 68 7.30 -24.34 -1.21
CA ASN A 68 6.00 -24.12 -1.82
C ASN A 68 4.97 -23.80 -0.74
N ARG A 69 4.48 -22.55 -0.74
CA ARG A 69 3.52 -22.03 0.22
C ARG A 69 2.54 -21.14 -0.51
N VAL A 70 1.27 -21.33 -0.22
CA VAL A 70 0.18 -20.54 -0.81
C VAL A 70 -0.68 -20.05 0.35
N ASN A 71 -0.95 -18.75 0.37
CA ASN A 71 -1.92 -18.17 1.28
C ASN A 71 -3.18 -17.86 0.49
N PHE A 72 -4.32 -18.32 1.00
CA PHE A 72 -5.62 -17.95 0.48
C PHE A 72 -6.14 -16.83 1.38
N LEU A 73 -6.31 -15.65 0.78
CA LEU A 73 -6.92 -14.51 1.45
C LEU A 73 -8.29 -14.34 0.81
N SER A 74 -9.32 -14.27 1.64
CA SER A 74 -10.68 -13.99 1.20
C SER A 74 -11.25 -12.87 2.06
N ASN A 75 -11.91 -11.93 1.42
CA ASN A 75 -12.51 -10.78 2.08
C ASN A 75 -13.99 -10.68 1.73
N GLN A 76 -14.84 -10.58 2.75
CA GLN A 76 -16.26 -10.36 2.57
C GLN A 76 -16.58 -8.90 2.86
N PHE A 77 -16.74 -8.10 1.80
CA PHE A 77 -17.13 -6.71 1.96
C PHE A 77 -18.62 -6.62 2.34
N ASN A 78 -18.92 -5.79 3.35
CA ASN A 78 -20.30 -5.55 3.79
C ASN A 78 -21.14 -4.76 2.77
N PHE A 79 -20.47 -4.14 1.78
CA PHE A 79 -21.08 -3.40 0.69
C PHE A 79 -20.22 -3.57 -0.57
N PRO A 80 -20.81 -3.55 -1.78
CA PRO A 80 -20.03 -3.54 -3.01
C PRO A 80 -19.23 -2.25 -3.09
N LEU A 81 -17.93 -2.36 -3.32
CA LEU A 81 -17.12 -1.23 -3.75
C LEU A 81 -17.44 -0.95 -5.21
N GLN A 82 -17.78 0.29 -5.53
CA GLN A 82 -17.93 0.73 -6.91
C GLN A 82 -16.57 1.08 -7.48
N ASP A 83 -16.42 0.94 -8.79
CA ASP A 83 -15.26 1.47 -9.50
C ASP A 83 -15.22 2.98 -9.34
N GLY A 84 -14.02 3.52 -9.15
CA GLY A 84 -13.82 4.96 -8.98
C GLY A 84 -14.19 5.73 -10.24
N ASN A 85 -14.72 6.95 -10.07
CA ASN A 85 -15.04 7.83 -11.18
C ASN A 85 -13.77 8.54 -11.67
N SER A 86 -13.24 8.11 -12.82
CA SER A 86 -12.00 8.68 -13.39
C SER A 86 -12.13 10.11 -13.92
N THR A 87 -13.35 10.68 -13.99
CA THR A 87 -13.58 12.03 -14.53
C THR A 87 -13.76 13.04 -13.41
N THR A 88 -14.71 12.83 -12.51
CA THR A 88 -14.96 13.79 -11.41
C THR A 88 -14.23 13.41 -10.12
N GLY A 89 -13.65 12.21 -10.06
CA GLY A 89 -13.17 11.61 -8.83
C GLY A 89 -14.28 11.21 -7.87
N ASP A 90 -13.88 10.66 -6.74
CA ASP A 90 -14.76 10.03 -5.76
C ASP A 90 -14.97 10.91 -4.53
N GLU A 91 -16.13 10.74 -3.88
CA GLU A 91 -16.39 11.36 -2.57
C GLU A 91 -15.53 10.73 -1.47
N LYS A 92 -15.26 9.43 -1.58
CA LYS A 92 -14.59 8.61 -0.56
C LYS A 92 -13.62 7.63 -1.20
N LEU A 93 -12.47 7.46 -0.57
CA LEU A 93 -11.43 6.50 -0.95
C LEU A 93 -11.39 5.37 0.09
N TYR A 94 -11.71 4.15 -0.34
CA TYR A 94 -11.73 2.98 0.53
C TYR A 94 -10.41 2.24 0.46
N LEU A 95 -9.70 2.15 1.59
CA LEU A 95 -8.46 1.41 1.71
C LEU A 95 -8.63 0.21 2.63
N LYS A 96 -8.24 -0.98 2.17
CA LYS A 96 -8.23 -2.20 2.98
C LYS A 96 -7.08 -3.11 2.56
N GLY A 97 -6.38 -3.70 3.54
CA GLY A 97 -5.31 -4.66 3.27
C GLY A 97 -5.82 -6.08 2.99
N GLY A 98 -4.91 -7.00 2.72
CA GLY A 98 -5.23 -8.36 2.27
C GLY A 98 -5.78 -8.40 0.84
N GLU A 99 -6.83 -9.19 0.59
CA GLU A 99 -7.67 -9.12 -0.62
C GLU A 99 -8.64 -7.93 -0.49
N GLY A 100 -8.08 -6.76 -0.23
CA GLY A 100 -8.81 -5.54 0.07
C GLY A 100 -8.92 -4.61 -1.13
N SER A 101 -8.88 -3.31 -0.85
CA SER A 101 -9.00 -2.25 -1.84
C SER A 101 -7.86 -1.26 -1.71
N ILE A 102 -7.47 -0.70 -2.85
CA ILE A 102 -6.53 0.41 -2.96
C ILE A 102 -7.24 1.57 -3.67
N ALA A 103 -6.71 2.78 -3.50
CA ALA A 103 -7.18 3.95 -4.24
C ALA A 103 -6.13 4.36 -5.27
N TYR A 104 -6.57 4.96 -6.36
CA TYR A 104 -5.69 5.60 -7.34
C TYR A 104 -5.90 7.11 -7.31
N ILE A 105 -4.80 7.84 -7.52
CA ILE A 105 -4.77 9.29 -7.47
C ILE A 105 -4.07 9.77 -8.73
N ASP A 106 -4.80 10.57 -9.50
CA ASP A 106 -4.23 11.38 -10.57
C ASP A 106 -3.96 12.77 -9.95
N LEU A 107 -2.70 13.21 -9.93
CA LEU A 107 -2.33 14.53 -9.37
C LEU A 107 -2.96 15.68 -10.14
N PHE A 108 -3.17 15.45 -11.44
CA PHE A 108 -3.73 16.37 -12.41
C PHE A 108 -4.68 15.54 -13.27
N ASP A 109 -5.90 16.03 -13.50
CA ASP A 109 -6.95 15.34 -14.27
C ASP A 109 -6.62 15.24 -15.78
N GLY A 110 -5.62 15.99 -16.25
CA GLY A 110 -5.25 16.06 -17.66
C GLY A 110 -6.30 16.76 -18.52
N GLU A 111 -7.34 17.35 -17.92
CA GLU A 111 -8.31 18.17 -18.61
C GLU A 111 -7.66 19.46 -19.09
N ASN A 112 -8.19 19.99 -20.19
CA ASN A 112 -7.82 21.30 -20.67
C ASN A 112 -8.98 22.26 -20.40
N HIS A 113 -8.74 23.23 -19.54
CA HIS A 113 -9.68 24.29 -19.20
C HIS A 113 -9.39 25.61 -19.93
N ASP A 114 -8.34 25.65 -20.74
CA ASP A 114 -7.98 26.78 -21.59
C ASP A 114 -8.63 26.61 -22.97
N GLU A 115 -9.59 27.48 -23.29
CA GLU A 115 -10.27 27.47 -24.59
C GLU A 115 -9.36 27.96 -25.74
N ASP A 116 -8.27 28.66 -25.42
CA ASP A 116 -7.38 29.32 -26.38
C ASP A 116 -6.11 28.51 -26.69
N ASP A 117 -5.66 27.61 -25.80
CA ASP A 117 -4.51 26.71 -26.04
C ASP A 117 -4.82 25.23 -25.76
N ALA A 118 -5.01 24.46 -26.83
CA ALA A 118 -5.31 23.02 -26.79
C ALA A 118 -4.23 22.16 -26.09
N ASN A 119 -3.01 22.66 -25.87
CA ASN A 119 -1.93 21.92 -25.22
C ASN A 119 -1.78 22.23 -23.72
N LEU A 120 -2.55 23.18 -23.17
CA LEU A 120 -2.41 23.65 -21.80
C LEU A 120 -3.33 22.91 -20.82
N ASN A 121 -3.09 21.61 -20.62
CA ASN A 121 -3.84 20.85 -19.63
C ASN A 121 -3.49 21.26 -18.19
N THR A 122 -4.22 20.74 -17.20
CA THR A 122 -4.00 21.06 -15.77
C THR A 122 -2.56 20.82 -15.29
N PHE A 123 -1.84 19.85 -15.84
CA PHE A 123 -0.43 19.63 -15.52
C PHE A 123 0.49 20.68 -16.17
N GLU A 124 0.30 21.01 -17.45
CA GLU A 124 1.12 22.03 -18.12
C GLU A 124 0.88 23.42 -17.53
N THR A 125 -0.37 23.74 -17.17
CA THR A 125 -0.72 24.95 -16.40
C THR A 125 0.05 25.00 -15.08
N PHE A 126 -0.02 23.92 -14.29
CA PHE A 126 0.77 23.81 -13.06
C PHE A 126 2.27 23.94 -13.31
N LYS A 127 2.81 23.29 -14.33
CA LYS A 127 4.24 23.33 -14.65
C LYS A 127 4.69 24.75 -15.01
N ASN A 128 3.88 25.48 -15.78
CA ASN A 128 4.16 26.85 -16.20
C ASN A 128 4.17 27.86 -15.04
N ASP A 129 3.48 27.58 -13.94
CA ASP A 129 3.55 28.40 -12.72
C ASP A 129 4.92 28.29 -12.03
N PHE A 130 5.61 27.17 -12.18
CA PHE A 130 6.86 26.88 -11.45
C PHE A 130 8.10 27.01 -12.33
N VAL A 131 8.01 26.73 -13.62
CA VAL A 131 9.17 26.71 -14.52
C VAL A 131 8.85 27.32 -15.87
N GLU A 132 9.89 27.80 -16.55
CA GLU A 132 9.86 28.09 -17.99
C GLU A 132 10.45 26.90 -18.74
N THR A 133 9.76 26.45 -19.80
CA THR A 133 10.21 25.37 -20.66
C THR A 133 10.42 25.83 -22.10
N ASP A 134 11.25 25.11 -22.85
CA ASP A 134 11.37 25.31 -24.29
C ASP A 134 10.18 24.73 -25.06
N ALA A 135 10.20 24.88 -26.39
CA ALA A 135 9.14 24.37 -27.27
C ALA A 135 8.97 22.84 -27.24
N ASN A 136 9.90 22.09 -26.63
CA ASN A 136 9.81 20.64 -26.44
C ASN A 136 9.43 20.26 -24.99
N GLY A 137 9.06 21.23 -24.15
CA GLY A 137 8.69 20.99 -22.75
C GLY A 137 9.88 20.80 -21.81
N LYS A 138 11.11 21.05 -22.28
CA LYS A 138 12.33 20.88 -21.46
C LYS A 138 12.57 22.11 -20.60
N PHE A 139 12.92 21.89 -19.34
CA PHE A 139 13.26 22.93 -18.37
C PHE A 139 14.33 23.91 -18.89
N ILE A 140 14.04 25.22 -18.81
CA ILE A 140 14.96 26.33 -19.08
C ILE A 140 15.39 26.99 -17.77
N LYS A 141 14.44 27.52 -17.00
CA LYS A 141 14.69 28.18 -15.71
C LYS A 141 13.51 28.00 -14.75
N ALA A 142 13.79 28.05 -13.45
CA ALA A 142 12.75 28.05 -12.43
C ALA A 142 12.17 29.46 -12.26
N LYS A 143 10.86 29.53 -12.04
CA LYS A 143 10.12 30.71 -11.59
C LYS A 143 9.89 30.67 -10.09
N ARG A 144 9.54 29.48 -9.60
CA ARG A 144 9.29 29.18 -8.19
C ARG A 144 10.07 27.93 -7.79
N LEU A 145 10.63 27.93 -6.58
CA LEU A 145 11.35 26.80 -6.01
C LEU A 145 10.43 26.06 -5.04
N VAL A 146 10.15 24.77 -5.30
CA VAL A 146 9.38 23.93 -4.38
C VAL A 146 10.24 23.60 -3.16
N ASN A 147 9.80 24.08 -2.00
CA ASN A 147 10.43 23.79 -0.72
C ASN A 147 9.90 22.49 -0.12
N GLU A 148 8.60 22.28 -0.25
CA GLU A 148 7.92 21.07 0.21
C GLU A 148 6.61 20.89 -0.55
N ALA A 149 6.29 19.65 -0.91
CA ALA A 149 5.00 19.26 -1.46
C ALA A 149 4.44 18.06 -0.68
N ASN A 150 3.15 18.09 -0.36
CA ASN A 150 2.48 17.05 0.41
C ASN A 150 1.11 16.70 -0.16
N LEU A 151 0.76 15.42 -0.16
CA LEU A 151 -0.62 14.98 -0.27
C LEU A 151 -1.23 14.81 1.13
N VAL A 152 -2.39 15.44 1.35
CA VAL A 152 -3.08 15.43 2.64
C VAL A 152 -4.40 14.70 2.51
N PHE A 153 -4.56 13.62 3.27
CA PHE A 153 -5.76 12.78 3.28
C PHE A 153 -6.44 12.86 4.63
N TYR A 154 -7.70 13.27 4.67
CA TYR A 154 -8.49 13.27 5.91
C TYR A 154 -9.25 11.95 6.06
N VAL A 155 -9.35 11.47 7.30
CA VAL A 155 -10.09 10.25 7.60
C VAL A 155 -11.57 10.56 7.81
N ASP A 156 -12.44 9.78 7.16
CA ASP A 156 -13.87 9.78 7.41
C ASP A 156 -14.20 8.92 8.63
N GLN A 157 -14.24 9.55 9.81
CA GLN A 157 -14.60 8.89 11.07
C GLN A 157 -16.04 8.37 11.12
N THR A 158 -16.92 8.77 10.18
CA THR A 158 -18.29 8.20 10.12
C THR A 158 -18.31 6.79 9.53
N GLN A 159 -17.24 6.40 8.82
CA GLN A 159 -17.10 5.10 8.16
C GLN A 159 -15.86 4.32 8.66
N ALA A 160 -14.86 5.01 9.21
CA ALA A 160 -13.69 4.37 9.78
C ALA A 160 -14.06 3.55 11.03
N GLN A 161 -13.64 2.29 11.06
CA GLN A 161 -13.83 1.39 12.20
C GLN A 161 -12.69 1.55 13.23
N SER A 162 -12.85 0.93 14.40
CA SER A 162 -11.92 1.04 15.55
C SER A 162 -10.52 0.42 15.36
N GLN A 163 -10.02 0.25 14.13
CA GLN A 163 -8.74 -0.39 13.79
C GLN A 163 -8.09 0.26 12.56
N GLU A 164 -7.97 1.58 12.56
CA GLU A 164 -7.32 2.30 11.47
C GLU A 164 -5.85 1.88 11.30
N PRO A 165 -5.36 1.74 10.06
CA PRO A 165 -3.96 1.46 9.80
C PRO A 165 -3.11 2.65 10.25
N ASP A 166 -2.02 2.42 10.97
CA ASP A 166 -1.17 3.56 11.37
C ASP A 166 -0.37 4.10 10.19
N ARG A 167 -0.21 3.30 9.13
CA ARG A 167 0.57 3.59 7.93
C ARG A 167 -0.22 3.31 6.66
N ILE A 168 -0.13 4.25 5.73
CA ILE A 168 -0.49 4.06 4.31
C ILE A 168 0.77 4.21 3.46
N TYR A 169 0.73 3.68 2.25
CA TYR A 169 1.83 3.63 1.31
C TYR A 169 1.40 4.18 -0.04
N LEU A 170 2.13 5.18 -0.51
CA LEU A 170 1.95 5.84 -1.81
C LEU A 170 3.03 5.35 -2.77
N PHE A 171 2.65 4.93 -3.97
CA PHE A 171 3.54 4.32 -4.94
C PHE A 171 3.19 4.73 -6.38
N ASP A 172 4.12 4.50 -7.30
CA ASP A 172 3.89 4.63 -8.74
C ASP A 172 3.08 3.42 -9.23
N ALA A 173 1.81 3.63 -9.58
CA ALA A 173 0.93 2.55 -10.00
C ALA A 173 1.25 2.03 -11.42
N LYS A 174 1.89 2.85 -12.26
CA LYS A 174 2.27 2.45 -13.62
C LYS A 174 3.47 1.49 -13.57
N ASN A 175 4.48 1.83 -12.77
CA ASN A 175 5.72 1.06 -12.68
C ASN A 175 5.73 0.04 -11.53
N ASN A 176 4.74 0.10 -10.62
CA ASN A 176 4.63 -0.74 -9.42
C ASN A 176 5.85 -0.61 -8.49
N THR A 177 6.35 0.62 -8.32
CA THR A 177 7.56 0.93 -7.54
C THR A 177 7.31 2.06 -6.54
N ALA A 178 8.17 2.15 -5.52
CA ALA A 178 8.15 3.27 -4.59
C ALA A 178 8.48 4.60 -5.30
N LEU A 179 7.94 5.70 -4.78
CA LEU A 179 8.31 7.05 -5.23
C LEU A 179 9.74 7.40 -4.83
N ILE A 180 10.33 8.40 -5.50
CA ILE A 180 11.69 8.86 -5.18
C ILE A 180 11.81 9.32 -3.72
N ASP A 181 10.76 9.94 -3.17
CA ASP A 181 10.69 10.38 -1.77
C ASP A 181 10.85 9.22 -0.79
N TYR A 182 10.36 8.02 -1.13
CA TYR A 182 10.59 6.82 -0.33
C TYR A 182 12.08 6.42 -0.30
N ALA A 183 12.76 6.53 -1.44
CA ALA A 183 14.15 6.08 -1.57
C ALA A 183 15.11 6.96 -0.74
N ILE A 184 14.87 8.27 -0.72
CA ILE A 184 15.72 9.24 -0.01
C ILE A 184 15.38 9.36 1.49
N ASP A 185 14.19 8.96 1.91
CA ASP A 185 13.81 9.00 3.32
C ASP A 185 14.56 7.91 4.12
N ILE A 186 14.89 8.19 5.37
CA ILE A 186 15.70 7.29 6.19
C ILE A 186 14.82 6.13 6.70
N GLY A 187 15.28 4.90 6.47
CA GLY A 187 14.62 3.70 6.99
C GLY A 187 14.93 3.46 8.47
N ASN A 188 14.00 2.83 9.17
CA ASN A 188 14.19 2.30 10.52
C ASN A 188 13.94 0.78 10.50
N SER A 189 14.98 0.00 10.80
CA SER A 189 14.91 -1.46 10.82
C SER A 189 14.47 -2.05 12.16
N VAL A 190 14.46 -1.25 13.23
CA VAL A 190 14.07 -1.68 14.58
C VAL A 190 12.56 -1.57 14.76
N SER A 191 11.98 -0.45 14.34
CA SER A 191 10.55 -0.20 14.39
C SER A 191 10.05 0.16 13.00
N ALA A 192 9.38 -0.80 12.36
CA ALA A 192 8.76 -0.61 11.05
C ALA A 192 7.79 0.58 11.03
N ASN A 193 7.07 0.79 12.14
CA ASN A 193 6.12 1.89 12.27
C ASN A 193 6.80 3.27 12.35
N ASP A 194 8.08 3.33 12.72
CA ASP A 194 8.90 4.56 12.75
C ASP A 194 9.81 4.72 11.51
N SER A 195 9.68 3.83 10.53
CA SER A 195 10.47 3.88 9.30
C SER A 195 9.86 4.82 8.28
N LYS A 196 10.68 5.53 7.49
CA LYS A 196 10.24 6.35 6.35
C LYS A 196 9.14 7.37 6.71
N THR A 197 9.24 8.00 7.87
CA THR A 197 8.18 8.88 8.40
C THR A 197 8.16 10.28 7.80
N ASN A 198 9.21 10.70 7.09
CA ASN A 198 9.21 12.01 6.42
C ASN A 198 8.38 11.95 5.13
N HIS A 199 8.54 10.87 4.35
CA HIS A 199 7.75 10.62 3.15
C HIS A 199 6.38 10.03 3.51
N LEU A 200 6.35 8.92 4.25
CA LEU A 200 5.14 8.18 4.60
C LEU A 200 4.70 8.51 6.02
N GLY A 201 4.23 9.74 6.23
CA GLY A 201 3.72 10.20 7.51
C GLY A 201 2.70 9.23 8.13
N LYS A 202 2.76 9.08 9.45
CA LYS A 202 1.83 8.22 10.20
C LYS A 202 0.46 8.88 10.31
N LEU A 203 -0.55 8.08 10.62
CA LEU A 203 -1.86 8.59 11.00
C LEU A 203 -1.73 9.57 12.18
N ILE A 204 -2.13 10.81 11.97
CA ILE A 204 -2.27 11.81 13.03
C ILE A 204 -3.61 11.54 13.73
N ARG A 205 -3.58 11.43 15.06
CA ARG A 205 -4.77 11.11 15.88
C ARG A 205 -5.11 12.25 16.83
N GLU A 206 -6.39 12.33 17.20
CA GLU A 206 -6.86 13.25 18.23
C GLU A 206 -6.07 13.10 19.53
N GLY A 207 -5.62 14.24 20.07
CA GLY A 207 -4.79 14.29 21.28
C GLY A 207 -3.41 13.63 21.16
N ASN A 208 -2.97 13.24 19.96
CA ASN A 208 -1.74 12.46 19.72
C ASN A 208 -1.68 11.16 20.55
N THR A 209 -2.84 10.55 20.80
CA THR A 209 -2.93 9.30 21.57
C THR A 209 -3.04 8.08 20.64
N PRO A 210 -2.50 6.92 21.01
CA PRO A 210 -2.60 5.70 20.19
C PRO A 210 -4.04 5.24 19.90
N ASN A 211 -4.98 5.61 20.78
CA ASN A 211 -6.39 5.22 20.69
C ASN A 211 -7.30 6.37 20.24
N GLY A 212 -6.74 7.55 19.94
CA GLY A 212 -7.51 8.68 19.43
C GLY A 212 -8.02 8.40 18.02
N GLN A 213 -9.14 9.01 17.66
CA GLN A 213 -9.67 8.94 16.30
C GLN A 213 -8.65 9.48 15.30
N GLY A 214 -8.51 8.81 14.15
CA GLY A 214 -7.68 9.29 13.06
C GLY A 214 -8.19 10.63 12.49
N ILE A 215 -7.28 11.56 12.28
CA ILE A 215 -7.58 12.86 11.69
C ILE A 215 -7.17 12.85 10.22
N LYS A 216 -5.88 12.60 9.97
CA LYS A 216 -5.31 12.68 8.63
C LYS A 216 -3.98 11.96 8.48
N TYR A 217 -3.63 11.69 7.24
CA TYR A 217 -2.29 11.35 6.79
C TYR A 217 -1.72 12.52 5.99
N LYS A 218 -0.41 12.75 6.13
CA LYS A 218 0.34 13.74 5.34
C LYS A 218 1.53 13.03 4.72
N LEU A 219 1.54 12.91 3.40
CA LEU A 219 2.58 12.20 2.65
C LEU A 219 3.40 13.20 1.84
N LYS A 220 4.71 13.29 2.11
CA LYS A 220 5.59 14.25 1.45
C LYS A 220 6.05 13.73 0.09
N ILE A 221 5.77 14.43 -0.98
CA ILE A 221 6.10 14.05 -2.38
C ILE A 221 6.96 15.12 -3.07
N THR A 222 7.85 15.74 -2.31
CA THR A 222 8.61 16.92 -2.76
C THR A 222 9.53 16.59 -3.91
N GLU A 223 10.30 15.50 -3.79
CA GLU A 223 11.21 15.12 -4.87
C GLU A 223 10.46 14.55 -6.08
N HIS A 224 9.30 13.92 -5.87
CA HIS A 224 8.42 13.55 -6.98
C HIS A 224 7.97 14.78 -7.79
N ILE A 225 7.46 15.83 -7.12
CA ILE A 225 7.06 17.09 -7.79
C ILE A 225 8.28 17.77 -8.45
N ASN A 226 9.43 17.84 -7.77
CA ASN A 226 10.65 18.39 -8.36
C ASN A 226 11.08 17.61 -9.62
N ASN A 227 10.92 16.29 -9.67
CA ASN A 227 11.21 15.51 -10.86
C ASN A 227 10.28 15.84 -12.03
N LEU A 228 8.98 16.03 -11.77
CA LEU A 228 8.01 16.44 -12.79
C LEU A 228 8.36 17.82 -13.37
N LEU A 229 8.78 18.75 -12.52
CA LEU A 229 9.08 20.12 -12.94
C LEU A 229 10.46 20.28 -13.61
N LEU A 230 11.49 19.62 -13.07
CA LEU A 230 12.89 19.92 -13.39
C LEU A 230 13.61 18.82 -14.18
N ARG A 231 13.11 17.58 -14.14
CA ARG A 231 13.84 16.40 -14.68
C ARG A 231 13.06 15.63 -15.75
N ASP A 232 12.07 16.27 -16.37
CA ASP A 232 11.27 15.71 -17.46
C ASP A 232 10.68 14.33 -17.10
N SER A 233 10.21 14.19 -15.86
CA SER A 233 9.55 12.98 -15.39
C SER A 233 8.10 12.96 -15.83
N THR A 234 7.59 11.77 -16.13
CA THR A 234 6.19 11.55 -16.48
C THR A 234 5.28 11.74 -15.27
N ASN A 235 4.18 12.50 -15.44
CA ASN A 235 3.07 12.51 -14.49
C ASN A 235 2.38 11.13 -14.53
N VAL A 236 2.66 10.30 -13.53
CA VAL A 236 2.14 8.94 -13.43
C VAL A 236 1.00 8.87 -12.42
N LYS A 237 0.04 7.97 -12.67
CA LYS A 237 -0.99 7.61 -11.70
C LYS A 237 -0.34 7.07 -10.42
N LEU A 238 -0.76 7.59 -9.29
CA LEU A 238 -0.28 7.16 -7.97
C LEU A 238 -1.25 6.13 -7.40
N GLY A 239 -0.71 5.07 -6.80
CA GLY A 239 -1.47 4.10 -6.03
C GLY A 239 -1.34 4.37 -4.53
N LEU A 240 -2.43 4.18 -3.80
CA LEU A 240 -2.49 4.33 -2.35
C LEU A 240 -3.04 3.06 -1.70
N ALA A 241 -2.26 2.47 -0.80
CA ALA A 241 -2.62 1.24 -0.09
C ALA A 241 -2.36 1.36 1.42
N VAL A 242 -3.01 0.51 2.22
CA VAL A 242 -2.61 0.36 3.63
C VAL A 242 -1.27 -0.35 3.72
N SER A 243 -0.55 -0.17 4.82
CA SER A 243 0.73 -0.85 5.04
C SER A 243 0.87 -1.36 6.46
N GLY A 244 1.09 -2.67 6.61
CA GLY A 244 1.51 -3.26 7.89
C GLY A 244 3.00 -3.06 8.18
N ASN A 245 3.84 -2.90 7.15
CA ASN A 245 5.28 -2.64 7.28
C ASN A 245 5.84 -2.01 6.00
N VAL A 246 6.09 -0.71 6.04
CA VAL A 246 6.57 0.06 4.87
C VAL A 246 7.98 -0.35 4.40
N ASN A 247 8.77 -1.05 5.22
CA ASN A 247 10.12 -1.49 4.83
C ASN A 247 10.09 -2.61 3.78
N LEU A 248 8.99 -3.33 3.66
CA LEU A 248 8.87 -4.45 2.71
C LEU A 248 8.93 -3.95 1.26
N GLU A 249 8.48 -2.73 1.01
CA GLU A 249 8.40 -2.14 -0.32
C GLU A 249 9.77 -1.83 -0.92
N GLY A 250 10.79 -1.63 -0.08
CA GLY A 250 12.18 -1.47 -0.53
C GLY A 250 12.91 -2.79 -0.80
N GLN A 251 12.33 -3.93 -0.40
CA GLN A 251 12.99 -5.24 -0.45
C GLN A 251 12.32 -6.22 -1.38
N LEU A 252 11.01 -6.11 -1.56
CA LEU A 252 10.17 -7.06 -2.27
C LEU A 252 9.40 -6.34 -3.37
N SER A 253 9.40 -6.92 -4.57
CA SER A 253 8.52 -6.46 -5.64
C SER A 253 7.04 -6.69 -5.28
N GLN A 254 6.15 -5.85 -5.78
CA GLN A 254 4.71 -6.05 -5.62
C GLN A 254 4.26 -7.43 -6.16
N ARG A 255 3.19 -7.98 -5.58
CA ARG A 255 2.67 -9.32 -5.95
C ARG A 255 1.52 -9.19 -6.93
N ASN A 256 1.47 -10.11 -7.90
CA ASN A 256 0.34 -10.22 -8.82
C ASN A 256 -0.90 -10.65 -8.05
N ILE A 257 -2.04 -10.07 -8.43
CA ILE A 257 -3.34 -10.57 -8.00
C ILE A 257 -3.65 -11.82 -8.82
N LEU A 258 -4.06 -12.89 -8.16
CA LEU A 258 -4.55 -14.09 -8.82
C LEU A 258 -6.02 -13.86 -9.20
N THR A 259 -6.29 -13.58 -10.47
CA THR A 259 -7.65 -13.44 -11.00
C THR A 259 -7.81 -14.34 -12.24
N ASP A 260 -9.05 -14.65 -12.59
CA ASP A 260 -9.36 -15.34 -13.84
C ASP A 260 -9.21 -14.42 -15.08
N GLU A 261 -8.93 -13.14 -14.85
CA GLU A 261 -8.70 -12.16 -15.91
C GLU A 261 -7.23 -12.06 -16.31
N THR A 262 -6.97 -11.64 -17.53
CA THR A 262 -5.60 -11.44 -18.04
C THR A 262 -4.95 -10.13 -17.56
N THR A 263 -5.42 -9.55 -16.46
CA THR A 263 -4.92 -8.27 -15.94
C THR A 263 -3.70 -8.48 -15.06
N GLU A 264 -2.58 -7.80 -15.38
CA GLU A 264 -1.35 -7.84 -14.57
C GLU A 264 -1.40 -6.85 -13.38
N ASN A 265 -2.51 -6.84 -12.65
CA ASN A 265 -2.64 -5.98 -11.48
C ASN A 265 -1.72 -6.47 -10.37
N LYS A 266 -1.01 -5.54 -9.73
CA LYS A 266 -0.09 -5.82 -8.62
C LYS A 266 -0.48 -5.03 -7.38
N ILE A 267 -0.14 -5.59 -6.23
CA ILE A 267 -0.40 -4.98 -4.93
C ILE A 267 0.88 -4.90 -4.07
N PRO A 268 1.06 -3.81 -3.31
CA PRO A 268 2.12 -3.69 -2.32
C PRO A 268 2.15 -4.84 -1.33
N VAL A 269 3.33 -5.35 -1.02
CA VAL A 269 3.50 -6.51 -0.14
C VAL A 269 3.06 -6.18 1.29
N SER A 270 3.32 -4.96 1.73
CA SER A 270 2.92 -4.43 3.03
C SER A 270 1.40 -4.39 3.22
N SER A 271 0.63 -4.28 2.14
CA SER A 271 -0.84 -4.26 2.17
C SER A 271 -1.39 -5.66 2.45
N ILE A 272 -0.79 -6.69 1.86
CA ILE A 272 -1.20 -8.10 2.01
C ILE A 272 -1.19 -8.53 3.48
N ILE A 273 -0.20 -8.05 4.24
CA ILE A 273 0.01 -8.41 5.65
C ILE A 273 -0.69 -7.46 6.63
N SER A 274 -1.70 -6.72 6.19
CA SER A 274 -2.51 -5.84 7.05
C SER A 274 -3.98 -6.24 6.99
N PRO A 275 -4.65 -6.55 8.11
CA PRO A 275 -6.10 -6.79 8.11
C PRO A 275 -6.91 -5.48 8.18
N ARG A 276 -6.21 -4.35 8.44
CA ARG A 276 -6.80 -3.05 8.74
C ARG A 276 -7.31 -2.35 7.48
N GLY A 277 -8.22 -1.41 7.70
CA GLY A 277 -8.77 -0.56 6.65
C GLY A 277 -9.17 0.81 7.19
N THR A 278 -9.35 1.76 6.28
CA THR A 278 -9.78 3.13 6.57
C THR A 278 -10.53 3.70 5.37
N VAL A 279 -11.31 4.73 5.61
CA VAL A 279 -12.01 5.49 4.58
C VAL A 279 -11.50 6.92 4.64
N LEU A 280 -11.07 7.43 3.50
CA LEU A 280 -10.54 8.78 3.38
C LEU A 280 -11.51 9.62 2.54
N TYR A 281 -11.56 10.92 2.79
CA TYR A 281 -12.29 11.83 1.92
C TYR A 281 -11.53 12.00 0.58
N GLY A 282 -12.28 11.93 -0.52
CA GLY A 282 -11.75 12.18 -1.86
C GLY A 282 -11.85 13.64 -2.28
N ASN A 283 -11.68 13.91 -3.57
CA ASN A 283 -11.74 15.25 -4.15
C ASN A 283 -13.19 15.72 -4.39
N ASN A 284 -14.14 14.81 -4.55
CA ASN A 284 -15.55 15.14 -4.82
C ASN A 284 -16.42 15.19 -3.54
N THR A 285 -15.79 15.35 -2.37
CA THR A 285 -16.52 15.51 -1.10
C THR A 285 -17.18 16.88 -0.99
N THR A 286 -18.32 16.94 -0.30
CA THR A 286 -19.01 18.19 0.04
C THR A 286 -18.39 18.90 1.25
N ASP A 287 -17.52 18.23 2.01
CA ASP A 287 -16.77 18.81 3.13
C ASP A 287 -15.45 19.40 2.63
N GLU A 288 -15.50 20.67 2.19
CA GLU A 288 -14.34 21.37 1.61
C GLU A 288 -13.09 21.36 2.51
N ALA A 289 -13.26 21.39 3.84
CA ALA A 289 -12.12 21.39 4.77
C ALA A 289 -11.39 20.04 4.82
N LYS A 290 -12.04 18.97 4.36
CA LYS A 290 -11.49 17.60 4.37
C LYS A 290 -11.15 17.07 2.98
N LYS A 291 -11.35 17.87 1.94
CA LYS A 291 -11.04 17.51 0.56
C LYS A 291 -9.57 17.13 0.42
N LEU A 292 -9.32 16.02 -0.29
CA LEU A 292 -7.96 15.63 -0.69
C LEU A 292 -7.33 16.76 -1.50
N HIS A 293 -6.13 17.17 -1.12
CA HIS A 293 -5.40 18.23 -1.82
C HIS A 293 -3.88 18.01 -1.82
N LEU A 294 -3.24 18.61 -2.82
CA LEU A 294 -1.81 18.80 -2.92
C LEU A 294 -1.43 20.15 -2.30
N GLU A 295 -0.70 20.12 -1.19
CA GLU A 295 -0.18 21.30 -0.50
C GLU A 295 1.27 21.54 -0.93
N ILE A 296 1.58 22.72 -1.50
CA ILE A 296 2.92 23.08 -1.96
C ILE A 296 3.39 24.37 -1.29
N PHE A 297 4.51 24.27 -0.59
CA PHE A 297 5.29 25.40 -0.09
C PHE A 297 6.38 25.71 -1.09
N TYR A 298 6.46 26.96 -1.53
CA TYR A 298 7.44 27.38 -2.52
C TYR A 298 8.02 28.76 -2.22
N THR A 299 9.14 29.08 -2.87
CA THR A 299 9.77 30.39 -2.82
C THR A 299 9.83 30.98 -4.22
N CYS A 300 9.41 32.23 -4.34
CA CYS A 300 9.50 32.99 -5.58
C CYS A 300 10.94 33.42 -5.88
N ILE A 301 11.31 33.34 -7.16
CA ILE A 301 12.58 33.90 -7.64
C ILE A 301 12.31 35.34 -8.07
N ARG A 302 13.08 36.28 -7.50
CA ARG A 302 12.89 37.75 -7.53
C ARG A 302 12.85 38.42 -8.92
N THR A 303 12.94 37.64 -10.00
CA THR A 303 12.95 38.13 -11.38
C THR A 303 11.61 37.96 -12.11
N ASP A 304 10.63 37.28 -11.53
CA ASP A 304 9.30 37.12 -12.14
C ASP A 304 8.30 38.12 -11.57
N GLY A 305 7.62 38.85 -12.46
CA GLY A 305 6.61 39.86 -12.13
C GLY A 305 5.26 39.29 -11.68
N ASP A 306 5.06 37.97 -11.75
CA ASP A 306 3.82 37.26 -11.40
C ASP A 306 3.88 36.57 -10.02
N CYS A 307 4.80 37.00 -9.15
CA CYS A 307 4.76 36.65 -7.74
C CYS A 307 4.09 37.79 -6.99
N ASP A 308 2.84 37.59 -6.59
CA ASP A 308 2.19 38.49 -5.64
C ASP A 308 3.05 38.55 -4.36
N ASP A 309 3.48 39.77 -4.02
CA ASP A 309 4.16 40.09 -2.76
C ASP A 309 3.15 39.91 -1.60
N ASN A 310 2.96 38.67 -1.12
CA ASN A 310 2.26 38.38 0.13
C ASN A 310 3.21 37.79 1.17
#